data_AF-A0AA50E0E6-F1
#
_entry.id   AF-A0AA50E0E6-F1
#
_cell.length_a   1.000
_cell.length_b   1.000
_cell.length_c   1.000
_cell.angle_alpha   90.00
_cell.angle_beta   90.00
_cell.angle_gamma   90.00
#
_symmetry.space_group_name_H-M   'P 1'
#
loop_
_entity.id
_entity.type
_entity.pdbx_description
1 polymer ?
#
loop_
_entity_poly.entity_id
_entity_poly.type
_entity_poly.pdbx_seq_one_letter_code
_entity_poly.pdbx_strand_id
1 'polypeptide(L)'
;MALSPNVIAALQIMYTGKGVSASDLNWWATDGANISYEEAVALFANSADAAIKYPFFQAPQTADKRQYIGQVFANLYNIDINDTSLVPTEELDYWINWLSLSPDNYLDFPNALNNASAAAGLTDRLEALTNKAEVSLEFTDALSSAGVNTFTPAQYSQAAAIIAGVDDTPASVIAAQAEIAVVAASLSVFTIAQAQALVNLPPFYTISDTADNLIAGADDPVVTGADNVIVNLSPAAP
;
A
#
# COMPACT_ATOMS: atom_id res chain seq x y z
N MET A 1 19.38 -10.04 7.69
CA MET A 1 18.48 -9.51 8.75
C MET A 1 17.16 -9.25 8.07
N ALA A 2 16.04 -9.72 8.63
CA ALA A 2 14.74 -9.50 8.02
C ALA A 2 14.42 -7.99 7.97
N LEU A 3 13.74 -7.55 6.91
CA LEU A 3 13.29 -6.17 6.78
C LEU A 3 12.21 -5.89 7.82
N SER A 4 12.23 -4.69 8.40
CA SER A 4 11.19 -4.28 9.35
C SER A 4 9.86 -4.01 8.64
N PRO A 5 8.71 -4.14 9.32
CA PRO A 5 7.40 -3.78 8.75
C PRO A 5 7.34 -2.37 8.17
N ASN A 6 7.96 -1.38 8.83
CA ASN A 6 8.06 -0.01 8.33
C ASN A 6 8.79 0.07 6.98
N VAL A 7 9.89 -0.69 6.83
CA VAL A 7 10.65 -0.73 5.58
C VAL A 7 9.82 -1.39 4.47
N ILE A 8 9.11 -2.47 4.77
CA ILE A 8 8.24 -3.17 3.82
C ILE A 8 7.10 -2.25 3.37
N ALA A 9 6.43 -1.58 4.31
CA ALA A 9 5.37 -0.62 4.02
C ALA A 9 5.88 0.54 3.17
N ALA A 10 7.02 1.13 3.54
CA ALA A 10 7.64 2.19 2.75
C ALA A 10 7.97 1.72 1.32
N LEU A 11 8.55 0.54 1.13
CA LEU A 11 8.83 0.00 -0.21
C LEU A 11 7.55 -0.22 -1.02
N GLN A 12 6.52 -0.81 -0.42
CA GLN A 12 5.23 -1.01 -1.08
C GLN A 12 4.60 0.32 -1.50
N ILE A 13 4.61 1.32 -0.63
CA ILE A 13 4.10 2.67 -0.93
C ILE A 13 4.93 3.33 -2.04
N MET A 14 6.27 3.33 -1.92
CA MET A 14 7.17 3.95 -2.89
C MET A 14 6.93 3.42 -4.30
N TYR A 15 6.71 2.11 -4.46
CA TYR A 15 6.63 1.48 -5.76
C TYR A 15 5.21 1.31 -6.29
N THR A 16 4.23 1.07 -5.42
CA THR A 16 2.87 0.72 -5.83
C THR A 16 1.82 1.73 -5.39
N GLY A 17 2.16 2.62 -4.44
CA GLY A 17 1.21 3.52 -3.80
C GLY A 17 0.17 2.81 -2.92
N LYS A 18 0.33 1.51 -2.67
CA LYS A 18 -0.58 0.72 -1.84
C LYS A 18 -0.05 0.61 -0.41
N GLY A 19 -0.96 0.41 0.54
CA GLY A 19 -0.62 -0.09 1.86
C GLY A 19 -0.35 -1.59 1.86
N VAL A 20 0.11 -2.12 2.99
CA VAL A 20 0.39 -3.55 3.23
C VAL A 20 -0.77 -4.24 3.93
N SER A 21 -0.92 -5.55 3.71
CA SER A 21 -1.80 -6.42 4.49
C SER A 21 -1.01 -7.24 5.51
N ALA A 22 -1.69 -7.88 6.48
CA ALA A 22 -1.03 -8.71 7.47
C ALA A 22 -0.39 -9.95 6.83
N SER A 23 -1.01 -10.50 5.78
CA SER A 23 -0.46 -11.59 4.98
C SER A 23 0.79 -11.17 4.20
N ASP A 24 0.85 -9.93 3.69
CA ASP A 24 2.06 -9.40 3.05
C ASP A 24 3.21 -9.34 4.06
N LEU A 25 2.97 -8.76 5.24
CA LEU A 25 3.96 -8.68 6.31
C LEU A 25 4.42 -10.06 6.79
N ASN A 26 3.50 -11.02 6.91
CA ASN A 26 3.82 -12.38 7.29
C ASN A 26 4.70 -13.06 6.22
N TRP A 27 4.40 -12.89 4.93
CA TRP A 27 5.24 -13.42 3.85
C TRP A 27 6.66 -12.89 3.93
N TRP A 28 6.84 -11.58 4.14
CA TRP A 28 8.17 -10.98 4.31
C TRP A 28 8.89 -11.46 5.57
N ALA A 29 8.15 -11.81 6.63
CA ALA A 29 8.70 -12.36 7.85
C ALA A 29 9.09 -13.85 7.75
N THR A 30 8.51 -14.60 6.80
CA THR A 30 8.78 -16.04 6.60
C THR A 30 9.56 -16.30 5.32
N ASP A 31 8.89 -16.28 4.17
CA ASP A 31 9.45 -16.68 2.87
C ASP A 31 10.44 -15.62 2.38
N GLY A 32 10.14 -14.35 2.64
CA GLY A 32 10.99 -13.21 2.32
C GLY A 32 12.08 -12.90 3.34
N ALA A 33 12.21 -13.67 4.43
CA ALA A 33 13.06 -13.30 5.57
C ALA A 33 14.56 -13.16 5.23
N ASN A 34 15.01 -13.83 4.16
CA ASN A 34 16.40 -13.82 3.69
C ASN A 34 16.66 -12.87 2.51
N ILE A 35 15.62 -12.19 2.02
CA ILE A 35 15.74 -11.22 0.92
C ILE A 35 16.44 -9.98 1.46
N SER A 36 17.50 -9.55 0.77
CA SER A 36 18.21 -8.30 1.09
C SER A 36 17.36 -7.07 0.77
N TYR A 37 17.78 -5.91 1.27
CA TYR A 37 17.09 -4.66 0.95
C TYR A 37 17.09 -4.39 -0.56
N GLU A 38 18.22 -4.60 -1.22
CA GLU A 38 18.41 -4.37 -2.65
C GLU A 38 17.56 -5.34 -3.49
N GLU A 39 17.48 -6.62 -3.09
CA GLU A 39 16.58 -7.59 -3.73
C GLU A 39 15.11 -7.22 -3.52
N ALA A 40 14.73 -6.71 -2.34
CA ALA A 40 13.37 -6.26 -2.07
C ALA A 40 12.99 -5.04 -2.93
N VAL A 41 13.87 -4.05 -3.05
CA VAL A 41 13.72 -2.91 -3.97
C VAL A 41 13.47 -3.42 -5.40
N ALA A 42 14.28 -4.36 -5.87
CA ALA A 42 14.12 -4.94 -7.20
C ALA A 42 12.77 -5.68 -7.37
N LEU A 43 12.32 -6.43 -6.37
CA LEU A 43 11.04 -7.14 -6.41
C LEU A 43 9.85 -6.16 -6.48
N PHE A 44 9.85 -5.11 -5.67
CA PHE A 44 8.79 -4.10 -5.72
C PHE A 44 8.81 -3.31 -7.03
N ALA A 45 9.99 -2.88 -7.49
CA ALA A 45 10.13 -2.12 -8.73
C ALA A 45 9.67 -2.90 -9.98
N ASN A 46 9.88 -4.22 -10.00
CA ASN A 46 9.48 -5.08 -11.12
C ASN A 46 8.06 -5.66 -10.99
N SER A 47 7.32 -5.28 -9.95
CA SER A 47 5.95 -5.76 -9.76
C SER A 47 4.99 -5.21 -10.81
N ALA A 48 3.94 -5.96 -11.13
CA ALA A 48 2.86 -5.49 -12.01
C ALA A 48 2.18 -4.23 -11.43
N ASP A 49 2.08 -4.15 -10.10
CA ASP A 49 1.50 -2.99 -9.41
C ASP A 49 2.36 -1.73 -9.57
N ALA A 50 3.69 -1.85 -9.61
CA ALA A 50 4.55 -0.71 -9.90
C ALA A 50 4.36 -0.21 -11.35
N ALA A 51 4.20 -1.13 -12.30
CA ALA A 51 3.91 -0.79 -13.69
C ALA A 51 2.51 -0.15 -13.88
N ILE A 52 1.55 -0.45 -12.99
CA ILE A 52 0.24 0.21 -12.93
C ILE A 52 0.37 1.61 -12.31
N LYS A 53 1.12 1.73 -11.20
CA LYS A 53 1.31 3.00 -10.47
C LYS A 53 2.05 4.03 -11.31
N TYR A 54 3.07 3.59 -12.05
CA TYR A 54 3.92 4.45 -12.86
C TYR A 54 3.81 4.07 -14.34
N PRO A 55 2.89 4.71 -15.10
CA PRO A 55 2.72 4.47 -16.53
C PRO A 55 4.01 4.66 -17.35
N PHE A 56 4.98 5.43 -16.82
CA PHE A 56 6.32 5.59 -17.39
C PHE A 56 6.99 4.24 -17.68
N PHE A 57 6.72 3.20 -16.89
CA PHE A 57 7.35 1.89 -17.00
C PHE A 57 6.98 1.16 -18.31
N GLN A 58 5.88 1.54 -18.97
CA GLN A 58 5.45 0.96 -20.24
C GLN A 58 6.28 1.43 -21.43
N ALA A 59 6.84 2.64 -21.35
CA ALA A 59 7.61 3.24 -22.44
C ALA A 59 8.68 4.23 -21.92
N PRO A 60 9.63 3.78 -21.07
CA PRO A 60 10.55 4.67 -20.35
C PRO A 60 11.49 5.48 -21.26
N GLN A 61 11.67 5.02 -22.51
CA GLN A 61 12.54 5.68 -23.49
C GLN A 61 11.89 6.90 -24.16
N THR A 62 10.55 6.93 -24.22
CA THR A 62 9.81 7.99 -24.92
C THR A 62 8.85 8.77 -24.02
N ALA A 63 8.48 8.22 -22.86
CA ALA A 63 7.64 8.88 -21.88
C ALA A 63 8.31 10.11 -21.26
N ASP A 64 7.48 11.03 -20.76
CA ASP A 64 7.95 12.26 -20.14
C ASP A 64 8.58 11.97 -18.76
N LYS A 65 9.90 12.15 -18.67
CA LYS A 65 10.66 11.97 -17.42
C LYS A 65 10.24 12.95 -16.34
N ARG A 66 9.90 14.20 -16.69
CA ARG A 66 9.45 15.21 -15.72
C ARG A 66 8.11 14.79 -15.11
N GLN A 67 7.19 14.26 -15.92
CA GLN A 67 5.93 13.73 -15.43
C GLN A 67 6.15 12.57 -14.46
N TYR A 68 7.05 11.64 -14.78
CA TYR A 68 7.40 10.52 -13.90
C TYR A 68 7.99 10.99 -12.56
N ILE A 69 8.94 11.94 -12.61
CA ILE A 69 9.50 12.56 -11.40
C ILE A 69 8.38 13.17 -10.55
N GLY A 70 7.47 13.92 -11.17
CA GLY A 70 6.30 14.49 -10.51
C GLY A 70 5.42 13.44 -9.82
N GLN A 71 5.16 12.31 -10.47
CA GLN A 71 4.38 11.22 -9.89
C GLN A 71 5.04 10.62 -8.65
N VAL A 72 6.36 10.45 -8.66
CA VAL A 72 7.10 9.88 -7.52
C VAL A 72 7.15 10.89 -6.37
N PHE A 73 7.42 12.17 -6.61
CA PHE A 73 7.40 13.20 -5.57
C PHE A 73 6.02 13.33 -4.91
N ALA A 74 4.96 13.34 -5.71
CA ALA A 74 3.59 13.38 -5.19
C ALA A 74 3.28 12.11 -4.38
N ASN A 75 3.72 10.94 -4.83
CA ASN A 75 3.47 9.68 -4.13
C ASN A 75 4.19 9.59 -2.79
N LEU A 76 5.50 9.89 -2.78
CA LEU A 76 6.35 9.72 -1.60
C LEU A 76 6.10 10.82 -0.56
N TYR A 77 5.98 12.07 -1.02
CA TYR A 77 6.07 13.24 -0.13
C TYR A 77 4.87 14.17 -0.21
N ASN A 78 3.88 13.89 -1.07
CA ASN A 78 2.77 14.80 -1.36
C ASN A 78 3.24 16.19 -1.85
N ILE A 79 4.36 16.23 -2.57
CA ILE A 79 4.98 17.46 -3.09
C ILE A 79 4.67 17.63 -4.58
N ASP A 80 4.23 18.84 -4.96
CA ASP A 80 4.19 19.26 -6.37
C ASP A 80 5.59 19.73 -6.80
N ILE A 81 6.15 19.09 -7.83
CA ILE A 81 7.47 19.44 -8.40
C ILE A 81 7.53 20.84 -9.03
N ASN A 82 6.39 21.53 -9.17
CA ASN A 82 6.35 22.92 -9.61
C ASN A 82 6.44 23.92 -8.45
N ASP A 83 6.35 23.46 -7.20
CA ASP A 83 6.66 24.29 -6.04
C ASP A 83 8.19 24.42 -5.88
N THR A 84 8.73 25.50 -6.45
CA THR A 84 10.17 25.77 -6.41
C THR A 84 10.75 26.04 -5.02
N SER A 85 9.90 26.23 -4.00
CA SER A 85 10.36 26.35 -2.62
C SER A 85 10.67 24.98 -1.99
N LEU A 86 10.01 23.92 -2.50
CA LEU A 86 10.17 22.54 -2.04
C LEU A 86 11.06 21.72 -2.98
N VAL A 87 11.04 22.02 -4.27
CA VAL A 87 11.84 21.35 -5.31
C VAL A 87 12.53 22.42 -6.17
N PRO A 88 13.78 22.80 -5.82
CA PRO A 88 14.57 23.72 -6.64
C PRO A 88 14.72 23.22 -8.07
N THR A 89 14.85 24.14 -9.03
CA THR A 89 14.96 23.78 -10.46
C THR A 89 16.18 22.89 -10.72
N GLU A 90 17.28 23.14 -10.00
CA GLU A 90 18.51 22.37 -10.09
C GLU A 90 18.35 20.92 -9.64
N GLU A 91 17.49 20.67 -8.65
CA GLU A 91 17.16 19.31 -8.22
C GLU A 91 16.37 18.57 -9.29
N LEU A 92 15.36 19.23 -9.88
CA LEU A 92 14.57 18.63 -10.94
C LEU A 92 15.43 18.30 -12.17
N ASP A 93 16.31 19.22 -12.58
CA ASP A 93 17.25 19.00 -13.68
C ASP A 93 18.24 17.87 -13.37
N TYR A 94 18.72 17.78 -12.11
CA TYR A 94 19.55 16.67 -11.67
C TYR A 94 18.86 15.33 -11.88
N TRP A 95 17.61 15.18 -11.44
CA TRP A 95 16.88 13.92 -11.56
C TRP A 95 16.54 13.55 -13.02
N ILE A 96 16.20 14.53 -13.86
CA ILE A 96 15.99 14.31 -15.30
C ILE A 96 17.27 13.78 -15.96
N ASN A 97 18.42 14.38 -15.63
CA ASN A 97 19.71 13.93 -16.12
C ASN A 97 20.07 12.55 -15.60
N TRP A 98 19.85 12.30 -14.30
CA TRP A 98 20.11 11.02 -13.66
C TRP A 98 19.31 9.87 -14.30
N LEU A 99 18.01 10.09 -14.58
CA LEU A 99 17.18 9.13 -15.32
C LEU A 99 17.66 8.84 -16.74
N SER A 100 18.51 9.71 -17.30
CA SER A 100 19.06 9.56 -18.65
C SER A 100 20.43 8.87 -18.67
N LEU A 101 21.05 8.62 -17.51
CA LEU A 101 22.36 7.96 -17.42
C LEU A 101 22.31 6.46 -17.70
N SER A 102 21.17 5.81 -17.44
CA SER A 102 20.95 4.38 -17.67
C SER A 102 19.50 4.13 -18.07
N PRO A 103 19.24 3.22 -19.02
CA PRO A 103 17.87 2.87 -19.41
C PRO A 103 17.03 2.29 -18.27
N ASP A 104 17.65 1.79 -17.19
CA ASP A 104 16.98 1.10 -16.09
C ASP A 104 16.86 1.95 -14.81
N ASN A 105 17.42 3.16 -14.80
CA ASN A 105 17.41 4.03 -13.61
C ASN A 105 15.99 4.37 -13.11
N TYR A 106 14.99 4.30 -13.99
CA TYR A 106 13.60 4.51 -13.60
C TYR A 106 13.08 3.46 -12.58
N LEU A 107 13.65 2.26 -12.53
CA LEU A 107 13.27 1.24 -11.55
C LEU A 107 13.81 1.57 -10.15
N ASP A 108 14.97 2.22 -10.05
CA ASP A 108 15.57 2.58 -8.77
C ASP A 108 15.18 3.99 -8.30
N PHE A 109 14.57 4.80 -9.17
CA PHE A 109 14.35 6.23 -8.91
C PHE A 109 13.61 6.54 -7.58
N PRO A 110 12.51 5.86 -7.18
CA PRO A 110 11.86 6.13 -5.90
C PRO A 110 12.80 5.91 -4.70
N ASN A 111 13.56 4.82 -4.70
CA ASN A 111 14.54 4.50 -3.66
C ASN A 111 15.73 5.47 -3.69
N ALA A 112 16.27 5.78 -4.87
CA ALA A 112 17.35 6.75 -5.05
C ALA A 112 16.96 8.15 -4.54
N LEU A 113 15.74 8.60 -4.83
CA LEU A 113 15.18 9.86 -4.36
C LEU A 113 15.07 9.90 -2.83
N ASN A 114 14.59 8.82 -2.20
CA ASN A 114 14.51 8.72 -0.75
C ASN A 114 15.89 8.75 -0.08
N ASN A 115 16.84 7.99 -0.62
CA ASN A 115 18.21 7.96 -0.11
C ASN A 115 18.92 9.32 -0.27
N ALA A 116 18.72 10.01 -1.41
CA ALA A 116 19.24 11.34 -1.63
C ALA A 116 18.61 12.38 -0.69
N SER A 117 17.30 12.28 -0.43
CA SER A 117 16.60 13.16 0.53
C SER A 117 17.14 12.96 1.95
N ALA A 118 17.43 11.71 2.33
CA ALA A 118 18.07 11.40 3.61
C ALA A 118 19.50 11.96 3.69
N ALA A 119 20.30 11.78 2.64
CA ALA A 119 21.66 12.31 2.58
C ALA A 119 21.70 13.86 2.62
N ALA A 120 20.68 14.51 2.07
CA ALA A 120 20.51 15.96 2.09
C ALA A 120 19.90 16.50 3.40
N GLY A 121 19.48 15.62 4.32
CA GLY A 121 18.88 16.03 5.60
C GLY A 121 17.48 16.65 5.46
N LEU A 122 16.73 16.27 4.42
CA LEU A 122 15.38 16.77 4.16
C LEU A 122 14.36 16.03 5.03
N THR A 123 14.28 16.41 6.30
CA THR A 123 13.47 15.73 7.32
C THR A 123 12.01 15.63 6.95
N ASP A 124 11.42 16.68 6.38
CA ASP A 124 9.99 16.72 6.05
C ASP A 124 9.63 15.66 5.00
N ARG A 125 10.52 15.43 4.02
CA ARG A 125 10.34 14.37 3.02
C ARG A 125 10.39 12.98 3.66
N LEU A 126 11.35 12.76 4.56
CA LEU A 126 11.46 11.48 5.27
C LEU A 126 10.27 11.24 6.21
N GLU A 127 9.80 12.29 6.87
CA GLU A 127 8.66 12.24 7.77
C GLU A 127 7.38 11.89 6.99
N ALA A 128 7.15 12.50 5.82
CA ALA A 128 6.00 12.17 4.98
C ALA A 128 5.94 10.67 4.62
N LEU A 129 7.07 10.07 4.23
CA LEU A 129 7.11 8.62 3.92
C LEU A 129 6.96 7.77 5.19
N THR A 130 7.51 8.21 6.31
CA THR A 130 7.37 7.54 7.61
C THR A 130 5.91 7.53 8.06
N ASN A 131 5.24 8.67 8.04
CA ASN A 131 3.82 8.83 8.35
C ASN A 131 2.95 7.95 7.44
N LYS A 132 3.23 7.91 6.14
CA LYS A 132 2.52 7.02 5.19
C LYS A 132 2.69 5.54 5.56
N ALA A 133 3.90 5.13 5.93
CA ALA A 133 4.17 3.76 6.34
C ALA A 133 3.46 3.40 7.66
N GLU A 134 3.46 4.31 8.64
CA GLU A 134 2.73 4.15 9.90
C GLU A 134 1.23 4.01 9.68
N VAL A 135 0.62 4.93 8.91
CA VAL A 135 -0.80 4.87 8.55
C VAL A 135 -1.13 3.58 7.80
N SER A 136 -0.25 3.10 6.93
CA SER A 136 -0.42 1.81 6.26
C SER A 136 -0.50 0.67 7.28
N LEU A 137 0.41 0.63 8.26
CA LEU A 137 0.43 -0.42 9.28
C LEU A 137 -0.77 -0.32 10.23
N GLU A 138 -1.20 0.89 10.59
CA GLU A 138 -2.41 1.09 11.39
C GLU A 138 -3.67 0.60 10.66
N PHE A 139 -3.77 0.84 9.34
CA PHE A 139 -4.84 0.26 8.52
C PHE A 139 -4.76 -1.27 8.51
N THR A 140 -3.56 -1.85 8.40
CA THR A 140 -3.33 -3.30 8.51
C THR A 140 -3.82 -3.86 9.84
N ASP A 141 -3.44 -3.23 10.95
CA ASP A 141 -3.76 -3.68 12.31
C ASP A 141 -5.26 -3.58 12.58
N ALA A 142 -5.91 -2.52 12.11
CA ALA A 142 -7.35 -2.34 12.23
C ALA A 142 -8.14 -3.44 11.51
N LEU A 143 -7.73 -3.80 10.29
CA LEU A 143 -8.37 -4.87 9.52
C LEU A 143 -8.04 -6.26 10.08
N SER A 144 -6.80 -6.50 10.50
CA SER A 144 -6.37 -7.77 11.11
C SER A 144 -7.10 -8.04 12.43
N SER A 145 -7.34 -7.00 13.23
CA SER A 145 -8.16 -7.08 14.45
C SER A 145 -9.61 -7.48 14.17
N ALA A 146 -10.10 -7.21 12.96
CA ALA A 146 -11.41 -7.66 12.47
C ALA A 146 -11.34 -9.01 11.72
N GLY A 147 -10.19 -9.71 11.75
CA GLY A 147 -9.98 -11.00 11.10
C GLY A 147 -9.66 -10.92 9.60
N VAL A 148 -9.45 -9.73 9.05
CA VAL A 148 -9.06 -9.51 7.65
C VAL A 148 -7.53 -9.43 7.55
N ASN A 149 -6.90 -10.56 7.23
CA ASN A 149 -5.44 -10.62 7.13
C ASN A 149 -4.92 -10.44 5.70
N THR A 150 -5.69 -10.86 4.70
CA THR A 150 -5.38 -10.67 3.27
C THR A 150 -6.31 -9.62 2.69
N PHE A 151 -5.74 -8.60 2.04
CA PHE A 151 -6.54 -7.55 1.42
C PHE A 151 -7.06 -7.98 0.05
N THR A 152 -8.34 -7.69 -0.19
CA THR A 152 -8.93 -7.67 -1.52
C THR A 152 -8.45 -6.43 -2.30
N PRO A 153 -8.61 -6.40 -3.63
CA PRO A 153 -8.30 -5.20 -4.42
C PRO A 153 -9.00 -3.93 -3.93
N ALA A 154 -10.23 -4.05 -3.41
CA ALA A 154 -10.98 -2.93 -2.84
C ALA A 154 -10.33 -2.40 -1.56
N GLN A 155 -9.84 -3.29 -0.69
CA GLN A 155 -9.14 -2.91 0.55
C GLN A 155 -7.77 -2.28 0.27
N TYR A 156 -7.02 -2.79 -0.72
CA TYR A 156 -5.80 -2.12 -1.18
C TYR A 156 -6.08 -0.73 -1.74
N SER A 157 -7.16 -0.57 -2.52
CA SER A 157 -7.58 0.73 -3.05
C SER A 157 -7.98 1.70 -1.93
N GLN A 158 -8.70 1.22 -0.93
CA GLN A 158 -9.10 2.01 0.23
C GLN A 158 -7.89 2.44 1.06
N ALA A 159 -6.94 1.54 1.34
CA ALA A 159 -5.69 1.87 2.00
C ALA A 159 -4.89 2.91 1.20
N ALA A 160 -4.77 2.73 -0.12
CA ALA A 160 -4.08 3.66 -1.00
C ALA A 160 -4.71 5.06 -0.98
N ALA A 161 -6.04 5.16 -0.95
CA ALA A 161 -6.75 6.44 -0.87
C ALA A 161 -6.46 7.19 0.43
N ILE A 162 -6.45 6.49 1.57
CA ILE A 162 -6.12 7.06 2.88
C ILE A 162 -4.65 7.53 2.89
N ILE A 163 -3.72 6.66 2.47
CA ILE A 163 -2.27 6.94 2.45
C ILE A 163 -1.93 8.11 1.52
N ALA A 164 -2.67 8.28 0.42
CA ALA A 164 -2.45 9.37 -0.53
C ALA A 164 -2.63 10.76 0.12
N GLY A 165 -3.50 10.88 1.13
CA GLY A 165 -3.73 12.13 1.86
C GLY A 165 -2.72 12.44 2.96
N VAL A 166 -1.79 11.52 3.27
CA VAL A 166 -0.81 11.68 4.34
C VAL A 166 0.41 12.46 3.85
N ASP A 167 0.90 13.38 4.68
CA ASP A 167 2.08 14.22 4.46
C ASP A 167 2.98 14.23 5.71
N ASP A 168 3.91 15.18 5.81
CA ASP A 168 4.87 15.34 6.92
C ASP A 168 4.25 15.89 8.21
N THR A 169 2.97 16.25 8.20
CA THR A 169 2.31 16.89 9.35
C THR A 169 1.57 15.88 10.25
N PRO A 170 1.55 16.09 11.58
CA PRO A 170 0.72 15.28 12.47
C PRO A 170 -0.79 15.35 12.16
N ALA A 171 -1.24 16.46 11.55
CA ALA A 171 -2.65 16.65 11.23
C ALA A 171 -3.14 15.69 10.13
N SER A 172 -2.30 15.38 9.13
CA SER A 172 -2.67 14.44 8.07
C SER A 172 -2.72 13.00 8.59
N VAL A 173 -1.83 12.62 9.51
CA VAL A 173 -1.88 11.33 10.21
C VAL A 173 -3.16 11.19 11.04
N ILE A 174 -3.52 12.21 11.83
CA ILE A 174 -4.77 12.19 12.62
C ILE A 174 -6.01 12.07 11.72
N ALA A 175 -6.01 12.74 10.57
CA ALA A 175 -7.10 12.63 9.60
C ALA A 175 -7.20 11.19 9.05
N ALA A 176 -6.07 10.60 8.67
CA ALA A 176 -6.01 9.21 8.20
C ALA A 176 -6.46 8.20 9.26
N GLN A 177 -6.05 8.39 10.52
CA GLN A 177 -6.48 7.58 11.66
C GLN A 177 -8.00 7.62 11.86
N ALA A 178 -8.61 8.80 11.71
CA ALA A 178 -10.06 8.93 11.80
C ALA A 178 -10.78 8.17 10.67
N GLU A 179 -10.25 8.20 9.44
CA GLU A 179 -10.77 7.40 8.32
C GLU A 179 -10.61 5.89 8.57
N ILE A 180 -9.43 5.45 9.06
CA ILE A 180 -9.19 4.05 9.44
C ILE A 180 -10.23 3.58 10.47
N ALA A 181 -10.51 4.39 11.49
CA ALA A 181 -11.51 4.04 12.51
C ALA A 181 -12.92 3.87 11.93
N VAL A 182 -13.31 4.69 10.94
CA VAL A 182 -14.59 4.55 10.22
C VAL A 182 -14.61 3.26 9.41
N VAL A 183 -13.52 2.93 8.70
CA VAL A 183 -13.41 1.67 7.95
C VAL A 183 -13.54 0.48 8.89
N ALA A 184 -12.78 0.46 9.98
CA ALA A 184 -12.80 -0.61 10.96
C ALA A 184 -14.21 -0.81 11.56
N ALA A 185 -14.89 0.28 11.90
CA ALA A 185 -16.26 0.24 12.43
C ALA A 185 -17.29 -0.27 11.41
N SER A 186 -17.00 -0.17 10.10
CA SER A 186 -17.88 -0.67 9.03
C SER A 186 -17.75 -2.17 8.79
N LEU A 187 -16.70 -2.81 9.32
CA LEU A 187 -16.48 -4.24 9.23
C LEU A 187 -17.35 -4.95 10.26
N SER A 188 -18.27 -5.79 9.80
CA SER A 188 -19.06 -6.67 10.67
C SER A 188 -18.51 -8.08 10.61
N VAL A 189 -18.07 -8.58 11.76
CA VAL A 189 -17.64 -9.97 11.92
C VAL A 189 -18.80 -10.74 12.54
N PHE A 190 -19.32 -11.72 11.80
CA PHE A 190 -20.33 -12.65 12.26
C PHE A 190 -19.69 -14.01 12.50
N THR A 191 -20.14 -14.76 13.50
CA THR A 191 -19.91 -16.21 13.52
C THR A 191 -20.71 -16.86 12.39
N ILE A 192 -20.35 -18.08 11.98
CA ILE A 192 -21.14 -18.80 10.96
C ILE A 192 -22.62 -18.95 11.38
N ALA A 193 -22.89 -19.23 12.65
CA ALA A 193 -24.25 -19.32 13.16
C ALA A 193 -25.02 -17.99 13.02
N GLN A 194 -24.35 -16.85 13.23
CA GLN A 194 -24.94 -15.52 13.04
C GLN A 194 -25.15 -15.20 11.55
N ALA A 195 -24.19 -15.58 10.70
CA ALA A 195 -24.28 -15.40 9.26
C ALA A 195 -25.41 -16.24 8.64
N GLN A 196 -25.59 -17.48 9.10
CA GLN A 196 -26.67 -18.37 8.68
C GLN A 196 -28.06 -17.91 9.17
N ALA A 197 -28.12 -17.17 10.29
CA ALA A 197 -29.35 -16.57 10.79
C ALA A 197 -29.74 -15.27 10.05
N LEU A 198 -28.82 -14.66 9.30
CA LEU A 198 -29.09 -13.49 8.47
C LEU A 198 -29.72 -13.96 7.16
N VAL A 199 -31.01 -13.66 6.97
CA VAL A 199 -31.80 -14.06 5.78
C VAL A 199 -31.26 -13.45 4.49
N ASN A 200 -30.44 -12.40 4.56
CA ASN A 200 -29.75 -11.77 3.45
C ASN A 200 -28.38 -11.26 3.89
N LEU A 201 -27.34 -12.09 3.77
CA LEU A 201 -25.98 -11.57 3.79
C LEU A 201 -25.82 -10.59 2.61
N PRO A 202 -25.14 -9.46 2.81
CA PRO A 202 -24.70 -8.58 1.72
C PRO A 202 -24.03 -9.38 0.60
N PRO A 203 -24.14 -8.96 -0.68
CA PRO A 203 -23.59 -9.70 -1.81
C PRO A 203 -22.06 -9.83 -1.80
N PHE A 204 -21.36 -9.07 -0.95
CA PHE A 204 -19.91 -9.12 -0.79
C PHE A 204 -19.55 -9.44 0.66
N TYR A 205 -19.10 -10.66 0.91
CA TYR A 205 -18.56 -11.12 2.19
C TYR A 205 -17.28 -11.94 1.97
N THR A 206 -16.40 -11.95 2.96
CA THR A 206 -15.22 -12.81 2.99
C THR A 206 -15.43 -13.84 4.10
N ILE A 207 -15.25 -15.12 3.78
CA ILE A 207 -15.21 -16.18 4.79
C ILE A 207 -13.77 -16.29 5.26
N SER A 208 -13.54 -16.11 6.56
CA SER A 208 -12.24 -16.38 7.18
C SER A 208 -12.32 -17.78 7.75
N ASP A 209 -11.71 -18.74 7.04
CA ASP A 209 -11.64 -20.14 7.44
C ASP A 209 -10.18 -20.50 7.73
N THR A 210 -9.90 -20.95 8.95
CA THR A 210 -8.57 -21.44 9.34
C THR A 210 -8.41 -22.94 9.09
N ALA A 211 -9.46 -23.63 8.63
CA ALA A 211 -9.48 -25.05 8.33
C ALA A 211 -9.45 -25.33 6.81
N ASP A 212 -8.80 -26.43 6.41
CA ASP A 212 -8.67 -26.93 5.02
C ASP A 212 -10.01 -27.43 4.39
N ASN A 213 -11.19 -26.92 4.82
CA ASN A 213 -12.49 -27.56 4.58
C ASN A 213 -13.33 -26.95 3.43
N LEU A 214 -12.75 -26.12 2.57
CA LEU A 214 -13.46 -25.59 1.40
C LEU A 214 -13.67 -26.69 0.35
N ILE A 215 -14.76 -27.45 0.46
CA ILE A 215 -15.23 -28.33 -0.62
C ILE A 215 -15.73 -27.45 -1.76
N ALA A 216 -14.91 -27.32 -2.80
CA ALA A 216 -15.29 -26.74 -4.07
C ALA A 216 -16.46 -27.54 -4.69
N GLY A 217 -17.62 -26.91 -4.89
CA GLY A 217 -18.63 -27.37 -5.84
C GLY A 217 -20.02 -27.73 -5.33
N ALA A 218 -20.45 -27.31 -4.14
CA ALA A 218 -21.87 -27.42 -3.76
C ALA A 218 -22.61 -26.12 -4.09
N ASP A 219 -23.71 -26.22 -4.83
CA ASP A 219 -24.66 -25.12 -5.14
C ASP A 219 -25.40 -24.57 -3.91
N ASP A 220 -24.98 -24.98 -2.71
CA ASP A 220 -25.49 -24.55 -1.42
C ASP A 220 -24.31 -24.53 -0.43
N PRO A 221 -23.78 -23.34 -0.05
CA PRO A 221 -22.62 -23.26 0.82
C PRO A 221 -23.08 -23.52 2.26
N VAL A 222 -23.31 -24.78 2.61
CA VAL A 222 -23.18 -25.18 4.00
C VAL A 222 -21.69 -25.13 4.32
N VAL A 223 -21.24 -23.95 4.75
CA VAL A 223 -19.90 -23.74 5.28
C VAL A 223 -19.82 -24.49 6.62
N THR A 224 -19.56 -25.79 6.58
CA THR A 224 -19.24 -26.57 7.76
C THR A 224 -17.75 -26.44 8.04
N GLY A 225 -17.36 -25.52 8.92
CA GLY A 225 -15.98 -25.45 9.42
C GLY A 225 -15.36 -24.08 9.56
N ALA A 226 -15.95 -23.02 8.98
CA ALA A 226 -15.41 -21.68 9.15
C ALA A 226 -15.69 -21.13 10.55
N ASP A 227 -14.74 -20.36 11.07
CA ASP A 227 -14.87 -19.73 12.38
C ASP A 227 -15.74 -18.47 12.30
N ASN A 228 -15.52 -17.63 11.27
CA ASN A 228 -16.18 -16.33 11.12
C ASN A 228 -16.48 -15.96 9.65
N VAL A 229 -17.51 -15.15 9.45
CA VAL A 229 -17.87 -14.45 8.21
C VAL A 229 -17.68 -12.95 8.41
N ILE A 230 -16.86 -12.33 7.56
CA ILE A 230 -16.59 -10.90 7.63
C ILE A 230 -17.33 -10.22 6.48
N VAL A 231 -18.08 -9.18 6.80
CA VAL A 231 -18.91 -8.47 5.83
C VAL A 231 -18.62 -6.99 5.89
N ASN A 232 -18.39 -6.40 4.71
CA ASN A 232 -18.25 -4.97 4.58
C ASN A 232 -19.65 -4.36 4.42
N LEU A 233 -20.12 -3.63 5.43
CA LEU A 233 -21.42 -2.99 5.41
C LEU A 233 -21.40 -1.59 4.79
N SER A 234 -20.26 -1.14 4.24
CA SER A 234 -20.20 0.13 3.54
C SER A 234 -21.20 0.14 2.38
N PRO A 235 -21.97 1.23 2.19
CA PRO A 235 -22.83 1.36 1.03
C PRO A 235 -21.96 1.24 -0.21
N ALA A 236 -22.33 0.33 -1.12
CA ALA A 236 -21.67 0.20 -2.41
C ALA A 236 -21.55 1.59 -3.04
N ALA A 237 -20.33 1.99 -3.41
CA ALA A 237 -20.14 3.20 -4.19
C ALA A 237 -21.05 3.09 -5.45
N PRO A 238 -21.80 4.16 -5.79
CA PRO A 238 -22.74 4.14 -6.91
C PRO A 238 -22.06 3.92 -8.27
#